data_AF-A0A8J6ZFD0-F1
#
_entry.id   AF-A0A8J6ZFD0-F1
#
_cell.length_a   1.000
_cell.length_b   1.000
_cell.length_c   1.000
_cell.angle_alpha   90.00
_cell.angle_beta   90.00
_cell.angle_gamma   90.00
#
_symmetry.space_group_name_H-M   'P 1'
#
loop_
_entity.id
_entity.type
_entity.pdbx_description
1 polymer ?
#
loop_
_entity_poly.entity_id
_entity_poly.type
_entity_poly.pdbx_seq_one_letter_code
_entity_poly.pdbx_strand_id
1 'polypeptide(L)'
;MDAQLTSNEINVARELLGNYAPAKHALDVLEKHNGNCDTSFDELWIETNGVVVMPEGKSLWQTTLKVLRQELCGDEGFRGQLKEYTKNPGSTPLLTGLIVSLVGVAAAHGLPLDPAIATVVVLYILKIGLNIFCDYTEPPAGNSGTLPPAN
;
A
#
# COMPACT_ATOMS: atom_id res chain seq x y z
N MET A 1 9.30 -2.88 8.58
CA MET A 1 9.22 -4.18 7.90
C MET A 1 9.40 -3.87 6.43
N ASP A 2 10.51 -4.31 5.86
CA ASP A 2 10.79 -4.08 4.44
C ASP A 2 10.07 -5.18 3.66
N ALA A 3 8.83 -4.91 3.26
CA ALA A 3 8.10 -5.87 2.44
C ALA A 3 8.71 -5.89 1.05
N GLN A 4 9.22 -7.06 0.70
CA GLN A 4 9.87 -7.33 -0.55
C GLN A 4 9.00 -8.30 -1.36
N LEU A 5 8.55 -7.86 -2.52
CA LEU A 5 7.93 -8.74 -3.51
C LEU A 5 9.00 -9.63 -4.13
N THR A 6 8.67 -10.90 -4.29
CA THR A 6 9.52 -11.84 -5.03
C THR A 6 9.40 -11.59 -6.52
N SER A 7 10.41 -11.98 -7.29
CA SER A 7 10.36 -11.92 -8.75
C SER A 7 9.16 -12.67 -9.33
N ASN A 8 8.72 -13.76 -8.67
CA ASN A 8 7.52 -14.49 -9.07
C ASN A 8 6.26 -13.66 -8.87
N GLU A 9 6.11 -12.96 -7.74
CA GLU A 9 4.97 -12.07 -7.48
C GLU A 9 4.92 -10.91 -8.47
N ILE A 10 6.08 -10.32 -8.82
CA ILE A 10 6.19 -9.27 -9.84
C ILE A 10 5.78 -9.81 -11.22
N ASN A 11 6.25 -10.99 -11.61
CA ASN A 11 5.90 -11.59 -12.91
C ASN A 11 4.41 -11.94 -13.00
N VAL A 12 3.83 -12.50 -11.95
CA VAL A 12 2.37 -12.75 -11.90
C VAL A 12 1.61 -11.43 -12.02
N ALA A 13 2.01 -10.39 -11.29
CA ALA A 13 1.38 -9.07 -11.41
C ALA A 13 1.53 -8.49 -12.83
N ARG A 14 2.66 -8.71 -13.50
CA ARG A 14 2.93 -8.27 -14.89
C ARG A 14 2.03 -8.99 -15.89
N GLU A 15 1.78 -10.28 -15.71
CA GLU A 15 0.82 -11.03 -16.54
C GLU A 15 -0.60 -10.52 -16.34
N LEU A 16 -1.02 -10.33 -15.08
CA LEU A 16 -2.36 -9.89 -14.75
C LEU A 16 -2.63 -8.45 -15.18
N LEU A 17 -1.64 -7.56 -15.05
CA LEU A 17 -1.75 -6.13 -15.34
C LEU A 17 -1.14 -5.76 -16.69
N GLY A 18 -0.91 -6.73 -17.58
CA GLY A 18 -0.24 -6.52 -18.88
C GLY A 18 -0.92 -5.49 -19.80
N ASN A 19 -2.21 -5.22 -19.60
CA ASN A 19 -2.98 -4.21 -20.33
C ASN A 19 -3.21 -2.91 -19.56
N TYR A 20 -2.73 -2.83 -18.31
CA TYR A 20 -2.87 -1.65 -17.45
C TYR A 20 -1.55 -0.88 -17.41
N ALA A 21 -1.44 0.15 -18.26
CA ALA A 21 -0.20 0.90 -18.47
C ALA A 21 0.46 1.44 -17.18
N PRO A 22 -0.27 2.00 -16.19
CA PRO A 22 0.37 2.50 -14.98
C PRO A 22 1.06 1.41 -14.14
N ALA A 23 0.53 0.19 -14.17
CA ALA A 23 1.15 -0.92 -13.45
C ALA A 23 2.46 -1.39 -14.10
N LYS A 24 2.63 -1.22 -15.42
CA LYS A 24 3.92 -1.57 -16.06
C LYS A 24 5.06 -0.76 -15.46
N HIS A 25 4.86 0.56 -15.37
CA HIS A 25 5.85 1.47 -14.77
C HIS A 25 6.15 1.08 -13.32
N ALA A 26 5.11 0.85 -12.51
CA ALA A 26 5.27 0.43 -11.13
C ALA A 26 6.03 -0.90 -10.99
N LEU A 27 5.75 -1.88 -11.85
CA LEU A 27 6.40 -3.19 -11.84
C LEU A 27 7.85 -3.13 -12.30
N ASP A 28 8.18 -2.25 -13.24
CA ASP A 28 9.56 -2.03 -13.69
C ASP A 28 10.41 -1.37 -12.58
N VAL A 29 9.84 -0.40 -11.87
CA VAL A 29 10.48 0.21 -10.69
C VAL A 29 10.62 -0.81 -9.56
N LEU A 30 9.60 -1.64 -9.30
CA LEU A 30 9.70 -2.75 -8.36
C LEU A 30 10.81 -3.72 -8.73
N GLU A 31 10.91 -4.13 -10.00
CA GLU A 31 11.99 -5.02 -10.45
C GLU A 31 13.37 -4.39 -10.28
N LYS A 32 13.51 -3.10 -10.63
CA LYS A 32 14.73 -2.30 -10.44
C LYS A 32 15.21 -2.29 -8.98
N HIS A 33 14.28 -2.22 -8.03
CA HIS A 33 14.56 -2.22 -6.59
C HIS A 33 14.41 -3.59 -5.93
N ASN A 34 14.55 -4.67 -6.69
CA ASN A 34 14.49 -6.05 -6.18
C ASN A 34 13.21 -6.36 -5.39
N GLY A 35 12.10 -5.73 -5.76
CA GLY A 35 10.79 -5.86 -5.14
C GLY A 35 10.60 -5.07 -3.85
N ASN A 36 11.53 -4.18 -3.48
CA ASN A 36 11.39 -3.34 -2.29
C ASN A 36 10.27 -2.31 -2.49
N CYS A 37 9.16 -2.48 -1.77
CA CYS A 37 8.00 -1.60 -1.90
C CYS A 37 8.27 -0.17 -1.42
N ASP A 38 9.06 0.00 -0.36
CA ASP A 38 9.37 1.30 0.26
C ASP A 38 10.18 2.16 -0.73
N THR A 39 11.31 1.63 -1.21
CA THR A 39 12.17 2.34 -2.17
C THR A 39 11.47 2.57 -3.51
N SER A 40 10.68 1.60 -3.98
CA SER A 40 9.93 1.75 -5.24
C SER A 40 8.84 2.81 -5.12
N PHE A 41 8.17 2.88 -3.97
CA PHE A 41 7.18 3.92 -3.69
C PHE A 41 7.84 5.29 -3.68
N ASP A 42 8.96 5.45 -2.97
CA ASP A 42 9.66 6.73 -2.87
C ASP A 42 10.16 7.20 -4.24
N GLU A 43 10.68 6.32 -5.09
CA GLU A 43 11.08 6.66 -6.46
C GLU A 43 9.88 7.14 -7.29
N LEU A 44 8.80 6.35 -7.34
CA LEU A 44 7.59 6.72 -8.08
C LEU A 44 6.99 8.04 -7.59
N TRP A 45 7.02 8.26 -6.27
CA TRP A 45 6.55 9.50 -5.70
C TRP A 45 7.39 10.70 -6.14
N ILE A 46 8.72 10.56 -6.12
CA ILE A 46 9.61 11.65 -6.55
C ILE A 46 9.43 11.95 -8.04
N GLU A 47 9.21 10.93 -8.88
CA GLU A 47 8.95 11.10 -10.31
C GLU A 47 7.65 11.87 -10.58
N THR A 48 6.57 11.54 -9.86
CA THR A 48 5.25 12.12 -10.09
C THR A 48 5.04 13.45 -9.37
N ASN A 49 5.50 13.56 -8.11
CA ASN A 49 5.18 14.68 -7.21
C ASN A 49 6.40 15.55 -6.87
N GLY A 50 7.60 15.15 -7.29
CA GLY A 50 8.86 15.83 -6.95
C GLY A 50 9.41 15.43 -5.57
N VAL A 51 10.54 16.04 -5.21
CA VAL A 51 11.24 15.75 -3.96
C VAL A 51 10.47 16.31 -2.76
N VAL A 52 10.12 15.44 -1.82
CA VAL A 52 9.54 15.83 -0.53
C VAL A 52 10.63 15.85 0.53
N VAL A 53 10.82 16.99 1.18
CA VAL A 53 11.71 17.10 2.35
C VAL A 53 10.96 16.56 3.57
N MET A 54 11.22 15.30 3.91
CA MET A 54 10.68 14.69 5.13
C MET A 54 11.54 15.11 6.34
N PRO A 55 10.91 15.41 7.51
CA PRO A 55 11.66 15.61 8.76
C PRO A 55 12.55 14.40 9.06
N GLU A 56 13.72 14.63 9.68
CA GLU A 56 14.65 13.56 10.03
C GLU A 56 13.95 12.40 10.76
N GLY A 57 14.18 11.18 10.28
CA GLY A 57 13.59 9.96 10.83
C GLY A 57 12.17 9.64 10.38
N LYS A 58 11.54 10.45 9.49
CA LYS A 58 10.23 10.13 8.90
C LYS A 58 10.39 9.57 7.48
N SER A 59 9.83 8.39 7.25
CA SER A 59 9.68 7.81 5.91
C SER A 59 8.35 8.23 5.29
N LEU A 60 8.39 8.58 4.01
CA LEU A 60 7.21 8.94 3.24
C LEU A 60 6.29 7.72 3.07
N TRP A 61 6.86 6.55 2.73
CA TRP A 61 6.16 5.28 2.74
C TRP A 61 5.42 5.01 4.06
N GLN A 62 6.12 5.10 5.20
CA GLN A 62 5.50 4.85 6.52
C GLN A 62 4.37 5.83 6.84
N THR A 63 4.53 7.11 6.44
CA THR A 63 3.51 8.14 6.62
C THR A 63 2.28 7.83 5.76
N THR A 64 2.49 7.46 4.50
CA THR A 64 1.42 7.07 3.58
C THR A 64 0.66 5.84 4.09
N LEU A 65 1.37 4.79 4.50
CA LEU A 65 0.74 3.58 5.05
C LEU A 65 -0.08 3.88 6.32
N LYS A 66 0.36 4.84 7.13
CA LYS A 66 -0.38 5.25 8.34
C LYS A 66 -1.71 5.91 7.99
N VAL A 67 -1.71 6.82 7.02
CA VAL A 67 -2.95 7.47 6.56
C VAL A 67 -3.86 6.44 5.91
N LEU A 68 -3.34 5.66 4.96
CA LEU A 68 -4.11 4.63 4.27
C LEU A 68 -4.73 3.61 5.22
N ARG A 69 -4.07 3.26 6.32
CA ARG A 69 -4.68 2.38 7.32
C ARG A 69 -5.89 2.98 8.01
N GLN A 70 -5.82 4.24 8.40
CA GLN A 70 -6.96 4.91 9.05
C GLN A 70 -8.20 4.84 8.16
N GLU A 71 -7.99 4.95 6.85
CA GLU A 71 -9.08 4.92 5.87
C GLU A 71 -9.47 3.48 5.49
N LEU A 72 -8.52 2.67 5.00
CA LEU A 72 -8.80 1.33 4.46
C LEU A 72 -9.26 0.32 5.52
N CYS A 73 -8.86 0.49 6.78
CA CYS A 73 -9.24 -0.46 7.83
C CYS A 73 -10.68 -0.28 8.30
N GLY A 74 -11.24 0.93 8.18
CA GLY A 74 -12.66 1.21 8.39
C GLY A 74 -13.51 1.12 7.12
N ASP A 75 -12.89 1.17 5.92
CA ASP A 75 -13.61 1.20 4.65
C ASP A 75 -14.13 -0.19 4.23
N GLU A 76 -15.43 -0.41 4.40
CA GLU A 76 -16.09 -1.67 4.02
C GLU A 76 -16.03 -1.94 2.51
N GLY A 77 -15.96 -0.91 1.67
CA GLY A 77 -15.94 -1.02 0.21
C GLY A 77 -14.64 -1.65 -0.31
N PHE A 78 -13.51 -1.07 0.04
CA PHE A 78 -12.18 -1.56 -0.27
C PHE A 78 -11.93 -2.93 0.37
N ARG A 79 -12.33 -3.12 1.63
CA ARG A 79 -12.30 -4.44 2.30
C ARG A 79 -13.09 -5.48 1.50
N GLY A 80 -14.26 -5.12 1.00
CA GLY A 80 -15.10 -5.96 0.15
C GLY A 80 -14.42 -6.35 -1.15
N GLN A 81 -13.91 -5.37 -1.89
CA GLN A 81 -13.19 -5.61 -3.15
C GLN A 81 -11.95 -6.49 -2.95
N LEU A 82 -11.21 -6.27 -1.87
CA LEU A 82 -10.01 -7.06 -1.60
C LEU A 82 -10.38 -8.50 -1.21
N LYS A 83 -11.45 -8.68 -0.45
CA LYS A 83 -12.00 -10.00 -0.15
C LYS A 83 -12.49 -10.70 -1.42
N GLU A 84 -13.03 -9.97 -2.38
CA GLU A 84 -13.46 -10.51 -3.65
C GLU A 84 -12.28 -10.95 -4.52
N TYR A 85 -11.21 -10.14 -4.58
CA TYR A 85 -9.97 -10.51 -5.26
C TYR A 85 -9.30 -11.73 -4.63
N THR A 86 -9.21 -11.78 -3.30
CA THR A 86 -8.58 -12.93 -2.60
C THR A 86 -9.34 -14.24 -2.78
N LYS A 87 -10.64 -14.20 -3.08
CA LYS A 87 -11.42 -15.38 -3.49
C LYS A 87 -11.15 -15.81 -4.93
N ASN A 88 -10.79 -14.86 -5.80
CA ASN A 88 -10.53 -15.09 -7.23
C ASN A 88 -9.17 -14.48 -7.63
N PRO A 89 -8.06 -14.98 -7.05
CA PRO A 89 -6.73 -14.48 -7.38
C PRO A 89 -6.45 -14.75 -8.86
N GLY A 90 -6.05 -13.71 -9.60
CA GLY A 90 -5.87 -13.78 -11.05
C GLY A 90 -6.96 -13.07 -11.88
N SER A 91 -7.96 -12.48 -11.24
CA SER A 91 -8.90 -11.60 -11.93
C SER A 91 -8.30 -10.22 -12.18
N THR A 92 -7.88 -9.96 -13.42
CA THR A 92 -7.38 -8.64 -13.86
C THR A 92 -8.36 -7.48 -13.55
N PRO A 93 -9.68 -7.61 -13.81
CA PRO A 93 -10.62 -6.53 -13.50
C PRO A 93 -10.70 -6.24 -12.00
N LEU A 94 -10.63 -7.26 -11.13
CA LEU A 94 -10.66 -7.07 -9.68
C LEU A 94 -9.37 -6.39 -9.18
N LEU A 95 -8.20 -6.81 -9.69
CA LEU A 95 -6.94 -6.18 -9.31
C LEU A 95 -6.85 -4.73 -9.79
N THR A 96 -7.30 -4.45 -11.01
CA THR A 96 -7.35 -3.07 -11.54
C THR A 96 -8.36 -2.23 -10.76
N GLY A 97 -9.53 -2.81 -10.43
CA GLY A 97 -10.55 -2.18 -9.59
C GLY A 97 -10.03 -1.79 -8.21
N LEU A 98 -9.23 -2.65 -7.58
CA LEU A 98 -8.56 -2.35 -6.31
C LEU A 98 -7.60 -1.17 -6.41
N ILE A 99 -6.81 -1.10 -7.49
CA ILE A 99 -5.88 0.02 -7.71
C ILE A 99 -6.66 1.32 -7.86
N VAL A 100 -7.71 1.33 -8.69
CA VAL A 100 -8.56 2.52 -8.91
C VAL A 100 -9.29 2.92 -7.63
N SER A 101 -9.80 1.96 -6.87
CA SER A 101 -10.46 2.23 -5.58
C SER A 101 -9.48 2.84 -4.58
N LEU A 102 -8.26 2.32 -4.49
CA LEU A 102 -7.23 2.88 -3.62
C LEU A 102 -6.88 4.33 -4.01
N VAL A 103 -6.75 4.62 -5.31
CA VAL A 103 -6.55 6.00 -5.80
C VAL A 103 -7.70 6.90 -5.35
N GLY A 104 -8.95 6.43 -5.47
CA GLY A 104 -10.13 7.17 -5.05
C GLY A 104 -10.16 7.47 -3.54
N VAL A 105 -9.86 6.47 -2.71
CA VAL A 105 -9.74 6.64 -1.25
C VAL A 105 -8.62 7.63 -0.96
N ALA A 106 -7.42 7.41 -1.48
CA ALA A 106 -6.27 8.29 -1.24
C ALA A 106 -6.55 9.75 -1.62
N ALA A 107 -7.17 10.00 -2.77
CA ALA A 107 -7.52 11.34 -3.22
C ALA A 107 -8.52 12.04 -2.27
N ALA A 108 -9.51 11.31 -1.74
CA ALA A 108 -10.47 11.86 -0.77
C ALA A 108 -9.80 12.32 0.53
N HIS A 109 -8.65 11.75 0.87
CA HIS A 109 -7.87 12.06 2.07
C HIS A 109 -6.61 12.88 1.78
N GLY A 110 -6.52 13.50 0.59
CA GLY A 110 -5.45 14.43 0.23
C GLY A 110 -4.10 13.78 -0.06
N LEU A 111 -4.06 12.47 -0.32
CA LEU A 111 -2.86 11.77 -0.75
C LEU A 111 -2.78 11.76 -2.29
N PRO A 112 -1.74 12.36 -2.90
CA PRO A 112 -1.54 12.35 -4.35
C PRO A 112 -0.99 10.99 -4.82
N LEU A 113 -1.78 9.93 -4.68
CA LEU A 113 -1.47 8.62 -5.25
C LEU A 113 -1.94 8.58 -6.70
N ASP A 114 -1.00 8.50 -7.61
CA ASP A 114 -1.32 8.13 -8.98
C ASP A 114 -1.55 6.60 -9.10
N PRO A 115 -2.07 6.14 -10.24
CA PRO A 115 -2.24 4.72 -10.50
C PRO A 115 -0.97 3.83 -10.39
N ALA A 116 0.22 4.36 -10.64
CA ALA A 116 1.47 3.60 -10.54
C ALA A 116 1.87 3.41 -9.08
N ILE A 117 1.87 4.49 -8.29
CA ILE A 117 2.12 4.46 -6.85
C ILE A 117 1.10 3.56 -6.16
N ALA A 118 -0.20 3.69 -6.51
CA ALA A 118 -1.25 2.84 -5.96
C ALA A 118 -1.04 1.35 -6.30
N THR A 119 -0.46 1.03 -7.46
CA THR A 119 -0.12 -0.36 -7.81
C THR A 119 0.86 -0.96 -6.79
N VAL A 120 1.92 -0.25 -6.43
CA VAL A 120 2.90 -0.73 -5.42
C VAL A 120 2.22 -0.97 -4.07
N VAL A 121 1.37 -0.05 -3.64
CA VAL A 121 0.65 -0.16 -2.36
C VAL A 121 -0.33 -1.33 -2.37
N VAL A 122 -1.10 -1.54 -3.44
CA VAL A 122 -2.02 -2.69 -3.55
C VAL A 122 -1.25 -4.00 -3.50
N LEU A 123 -0.14 -4.12 -4.24
CA LEU A 123 0.71 -5.31 -4.22
C LEU A 123 1.30 -5.56 -2.82
N TYR A 124 1.71 -4.51 -2.12
CA TYR A 124 2.12 -4.59 -0.72
C TYR A 124 1.01 -5.12 0.19
N ILE A 125 -0.19 -4.55 0.12
CA ILE A 125 -1.34 -4.99 0.94
C ILE A 125 -1.70 -6.45 0.62
N LEU A 126 -1.63 -6.87 -0.65
CA LEU A 126 -1.85 -8.26 -1.03
C LEU A 126 -0.76 -9.19 -0.49
N LYS A 127 0.49 -8.74 -0.46
CA LYS A 127 1.64 -9.49 0.05
C LYS A 127 1.52 -9.78 1.54
N ILE A 128 1.17 -8.78 2.35
CA ILE A 128 1.07 -8.93 3.80
C ILE A 128 -0.33 -9.34 4.26
N GLY A 129 -1.36 -9.12 3.44
CA GLY A 129 -2.76 -9.29 3.79
C GLY A 129 -3.32 -8.10 4.59
N LEU A 130 -4.58 -7.75 4.33
CA LEU A 130 -5.20 -6.55 4.91
C LEU A 130 -5.37 -6.62 6.42
N ASN A 131 -5.64 -7.80 6.98
CA ASN A 131 -5.74 -7.94 8.43
C ASN A 131 -4.39 -7.60 9.08
N ILE A 132 -3.27 -8.09 8.54
CA ILE A 132 -1.94 -7.72 9.03
C ILE A 132 -1.67 -6.23 8.77
N PHE A 133 -2.05 -5.70 7.62
CA PHE A 133 -1.94 -4.27 7.34
C PHE A 133 -2.67 -3.40 8.38
N CYS A 134 -3.84 -3.85 8.85
CA CYS A 134 -4.66 -3.17 9.84
C CYS A 134 -4.21 -3.40 11.30
N ASP A 135 -3.81 -4.62 11.64
CA ASP A 135 -3.46 -5.01 13.02
C ASP A 135 -2.02 -4.63 13.38
N TYR A 136 -1.06 -4.80 12.47
CA TYR A 136 0.38 -4.74 12.78
C TYR A 136 0.98 -3.34 12.87
N THR A 137 0.09 -2.39 13.00
CA THR A 137 0.36 -1.02 12.66
C THR A 137 -0.49 -0.04 13.47
N GLU A 138 -1.33 -0.59 14.34
CA GLU A 138 -1.70 0.02 15.60
C GLU A 138 -0.40 0.45 16.30
N PRO A 139 -0.23 1.72 16.69
CA PRO A 139 0.86 2.05 17.60
C PRO A 139 0.69 1.14 18.82
N PRO A 140 1.78 0.57 19.38
CA PRO A 140 1.67 -0.30 20.54
C PRO A 140 0.79 0.41 21.55
N ALA A 141 -0.35 -0.20 21.89
CA ALA A 141 -1.32 0.36 22.80
C ALA A 141 -0.53 0.89 23.98
N GLY A 142 -0.45 2.22 24.09
CA GLY A 142 0.21 2.85 25.21
C GLY A 142 -0.45 2.23 26.42
N ASN A 143 0.35 1.57 27.26
CA ASN A 143 -0.08 1.17 28.58
C ASN A 143 -0.55 2.46 29.26
N SER A 144 -1.85 2.73 29.17
CA SER A 144 -2.56 3.63 30.06
C SER A 144 -2.42 2.97 31.42
N GLY A 145 -1.27 3.21 32.05
CA GLY A 145 -1.00 2.85 33.41
C GLY A 145 -2.08 3.49 34.24
N THR A 146 -3.10 2.70 34.57
CA THR A 146 -3.95 2.96 35.71
C THR A 146 -3.03 2.88 36.92
N LEU A 147 -2.45 4.01 37.31
CA LEU A 147 -1.89 4.19 38.64
C LEU A 147 -3.00 3.79 39.63
N PRO A 148 -2.79 2.77 40.48
CA PRO A 148 -3.72 2.52 41.56
C PRO A 148 -3.69 3.73 42.51
N PRO A 149 -4.83 4.09 43.14
CA PRO A 149 -4.86 5.18 44.09
C PRO A 149 -3.92 4.85 45.26
N ALA A 150 -3.07 5.81 45.60
CA ALA A 150 -2.21 5.74 46.77
C ALA A 150 -3.08 5.65 48.04
N ASN A 151 -2.87 4.61 48.83
CA ASN A 151 -3.26 4.56 50.24
C ASN A 151 -2.09 5.04 51.10
#